data_AF-A0A6P0DU36-F1
#
_entry.id   AF-A0A6P0DU36-F1
#
_cell.length_a   1.000
_cell.length_b   1.000
_cell.length_c   1.000
_cell.angle_alpha   90.00
_cell.angle_beta   90.00
_cell.angle_gamma   90.00
#
_symmetry.space_group_name_H-M   'P 1'
#
loop_
_entity.id
_entity.type
_entity.pdbx_description
1 polymer ?
#
loop_
_entity_poly.entity_id
_entity_poly.type
_entity_poly.pdbx_seq_one_letter_code
_entity_poly.pdbx_strand_id
1 'polypeptide(L)'
;MNIHPPLQLTSKLVAMIYDCVLEPVKWEALVSELLRELNFSYGLLSISAFPEGNAIFGVSVGIEGPWMERLPGYWADIMEIWGGDARIQQYPLEEPILQSQIADGRRLKANPYYTGWFAPQGYI
;
A
#
# COMPACT_ATOMS: atom_id res chain seq x y z
N MET A 1 -16.18 1.63 -16.26
CA MET A 1 -15.72 2.79 -17.07
C MET A 1 -14.21 2.87 -16.86
N ASN A 2 -13.41 2.48 -17.86
CA ASN A 2 -11.95 2.57 -17.76
C ASN A 2 -11.53 4.02 -17.99
N ILE A 3 -11.44 4.78 -16.91
CA ILE A 3 -10.93 6.15 -16.96
C ILE A 3 -9.40 6.02 -16.90
N HIS A 4 -8.77 5.98 -18.07
CA HIS A 4 -7.32 6.07 -18.11
C HIS A 4 -6.92 7.50 -17.73
N PRO A 5 -5.94 7.68 -16.82
CA PRO A 5 -5.39 9.01 -16.58
C PRO A 5 -4.90 9.63 -17.89
N PRO A 6 -5.00 10.95 -18.07
CA PRO A 6 -4.46 11.62 -19.24
C PRO A 6 -2.99 11.25 -19.45
N LEU A 7 -2.57 11.08 -20.71
CA LEU A 7 -1.20 10.67 -21.03
C LEU A 7 -0.14 11.55 -20.36
N GLN A 8 -0.39 12.86 -20.29
CA GLN A 8 0.51 13.82 -19.64
C GLN A 8 0.69 13.53 -18.15
N LEU A 9 -0.39 13.14 -17.46
CA LEU A 9 -0.34 12.76 -16.06
C LEU A 9 0.44 11.45 -15.89
N THR A 10 0.17 10.44 -16.72
CA THR A 10 0.90 9.17 -16.70
C THR A 10 2.40 9.39 -16.92
N SER A 11 2.78 10.15 -17.95
CA SER A 11 4.19 10.46 -18.23
C SER A 11 4.86 11.21 -17.09
N LYS A 12 4.15 12.16 -16.45
CA LYS A 12 4.67 12.89 -15.28
C LYS A 12 4.93 11.95 -14.10
N LEU A 13 3.97 11.10 -13.75
CA LEU A 13 4.10 10.14 -12.64
C LEU A 13 5.24 9.15 -12.90
N VAL A 14 5.37 8.68 -14.14
CA VAL A 14 6.49 7.81 -14.55
C VAL A 14 7.83 8.54 -14.43
N ALA A 15 7.93 9.80 -14.87
CA ALA A 15 9.15 10.59 -14.72
C ALA A 15 9.56 10.75 -13.24
N MET A 16 8.59 10.98 -12.35
CA MET A 16 8.86 11.08 -10.92
C MET A 16 9.41 9.76 -10.33
N ILE A 17 9.02 8.59 -10.85
CA ILE A 17 9.62 7.31 -10.45
C ILE A 17 11.11 7.29 -10.79
N TYR A 18 11.49 7.74 -11.99
CA TYR A 18 12.91 7.83 -12.37
C TYR A 18 13.68 8.81 -11.48
N ASP A 19 13.07 9.93 -11.09
CA ASP A 19 13.67 10.87 -10.13
C ASP A 19 13.91 10.22 -8.75
N CYS A 20 13.00 9.34 -8.31
CA CYS A 20 13.15 8.62 -7.04
C CYS A 20 14.29 7.59 -7.06
N VAL A 21 14.60 7.02 -8.23
CA VAL A 21 15.76 6.13 -8.38
C VAL A 21 17.08 6.90 -8.18
N LEU A 22 17.14 8.15 -8.65
CA LEU A 22 18.31 9.01 -8.48
C LEU A 22 18.39 9.59 -7.05
N GLU A 23 17.24 9.96 -6.50
CA GLU A 23 17.11 10.60 -5.19
C GLU A 23 16.00 9.91 -4.36
N PRO A 24 16.33 8.87 -3.58
CA PRO A 24 15.33 8.08 -2.84
C PRO A 24 14.45 8.88 -1.87
N VAL A 25 14.90 10.07 -1.43
CA VAL A 25 14.08 10.96 -0.59
C VAL A 25 12.79 11.43 -1.30
N LYS A 26 12.72 11.34 -2.63
CA LYS A 26 11.56 11.78 -3.43
C LYS A 26 10.37 10.83 -3.42
N TRP A 27 10.50 9.61 -2.88
CA TRP A 27 9.40 8.64 -2.85
C TRP A 27 8.16 9.16 -2.12
N GLU A 28 8.32 9.92 -1.03
CA GLU A 28 7.19 10.53 -0.30
C GLU A 28 6.44 11.56 -1.14
N ALA A 29 7.17 12.39 -1.90
CA ALA A 29 6.57 13.36 -2.81
C ALA A 29 5.81 12.67 -3.97
N LEU A 30 6.37 11.58 -4.52
CA LEU A 30 5.69 10.77 -5.53
C LEU A 30 4.40 10.15 -5.00
N VAL A 31 4.44 9.51 -3.83
CA VAL A 31 3.24 8.91 -3.23
C VAL A 31 2.20 9.98 -2.93
N SER A 32 2.59 11.13 -2.38
CA SER A 32 1.69 12.27 -2.13
C SER A 32 1.00 12.75 -3.41
N GLU A 33 1.75 12.87 -4.50
CA GLU A 33 1.22 13.27 -5.80
C GLU A 33 0.26 12.23 -6.38
N LEU A 34 0.59 10.94 -6.28
CA LEU A 34 -0.27 9.83 -6.69
C LEU A 34 -1.62 9.86 -5.96
N LEU A 35 -1.58 10.01 -4.63
CA LEU A 35 -2.80 10.08 -3.82
C LEU A 35 -3.67 11.27 -4.20
N ARG A 36 -3.04 12.43 -4.43
CA ARG A 36 -3.75 13.65 -4.87
C ARG A 36 -4.43 13.46 -6.22
N GLU A 37 -3.73 12.91 -7.20
CA GLU A 37 -4.23 12.75 -8.57
C GLU A 37 -5.28 11.63 -8.69
N LEU A 38 -5.20 10.61 -7.84
CA LEU A 38 -6.16 9.50 -7.80
C LEU A 38 -7.27 9.70 -6.75
N ASN A 39 -7.24 10.82 -6.02
CA ASN A 39 -8.16 11.14 -4.93
C ASN A 39 -8.25 10.03 -3.86
N PHE A 40 -7.09 9.52 -3.44
CA PHE A 40 -6.95 8.56 -2.35
C PHE A 40 -6.55 9.26 -1.04
N SER A 41 -7.04 8.75 0.08
CA SER A 41 -6.83 9.37 1.41
C SER A 41 -5.46 9.08 2.01
N TYR A 42 -4.88 7.92 1.73
CA TYR A 42 -3.59 7.50 2.28
C TYR A 42 -2.91 6.47 1.37
N GLY A 43 -1.60 6.29 1.56
CA GLY A 43 -0.80 5.33 0.82
C GLY A 43 0.39 4.85 1.63
N LEU A 44 0.68 3.55 1.51
CA LEU A 44 1.88 2.91 2.04
C LEU A 44 2.65 2.32 0.87
N LEU A 45 3.93 2.65 0.78
CA LEU A 45 4.86 2.06 -0.16
C LEU A 45 6.01 1.45 0.64
N SER A 46 6.25 0.16 0.49
CA SER A 46 7.40 -0.50 1.12
C SER A 46 8.12 -1.44 0.16
N ILE A 47 9.42 -1.57 0.37
CA ILE A 47 10.24 -2.59 -0.28
C ILE A 47 10.63 -3.56 0.83
N SER A 48 10.32 -4.84 0.63
CA SER A 48 10.68 -5.90 1.58
C SER A 48 11.72 -6.84 0.97
N ALA A 49 12.67 -7.26 1.80
CA ALA A 49 13.59 -8.34 1.46
C ALA A 49 12.81 -9.66 1.35
N PHE A 50 13.00 -10.40 0.28
CA PHE A 50 12.55 -11.79 0.20
C PHE A 50 13.71 -12.74 0.52
N PRO A 51 13.46 -13.86 1.23
CA PRO A 51 12.15 -14.35 1.66
C PRO A 51 11.69 -13.84 3.04
N GLU A 52 12.54 -13.17 3.83
CA GLU A 52 12.25 -12.92 5.24
C GLU A 52 11.15 -11.87 5.50
N GLY A 53 10.75 -11.10 4.49
CA GLY A 53 9.66 -10.12 4.58
C GLY A 53 10.02 -8.80 5.27
N ASN A 54 11.27 -8.65 5.72
CA ASN A 54 11.74 -7.44 6.40
C ASN A 54 11.67 -6.22 5.48
N ALA A 55 10.97 -5.16 5.90
CA ALA A 55 10.93 -3.89 5.17
C ALA A 55 12.34 -3.25 5.15
N ILE A 56 12.90 -3.10 3.96
CA ILE A 56 14.17 -2.41 3.69
C ILE A 56 13.93 -0.90 3.55
N PHE A 57 12.75 -0.54 3.05
CA PHE A 57 12.35 0.83 2.79
C PHE A 57 10.85 0.97 2.99
N GLY A 58 10.40 2.13 3.47
CA GLY A 58 9.01 2.41 3.73
C GLY A 58 8.70 3.89 3.67
N VAL A 59 7.60 4.24 3.02
CA VAL A 59 7.02 5.57 2.95
C VAL A 59 5.55 5.46 3.30
N SER A 60 5.09 6.38 4.14
CA SER A 60 3.69 6.53 4.51
C SER A 60 3.24 7.95 4.26
N VAL A 61 2.12 8.11 3.56
CA VAL A 61 1.48 9.41 3.34
C VAL A 61 0.03 9.30 3.78
N GLY A 62 -0.42 10.29 4.55
CA GLY A 62 -1.80 10.40 5.02
C GLY A 62 -2.10 9.64 6.31
N ILE A 63 -1.19 8.78 6.81
CA ILE A 63 -1.30 8.08 8.11
C ILE A 63 -0.38 8.75 9.14
N GLU A 64 -0.93 9.07 10.31
CA GLU A 64 -0.17 9.69 11.39
C GLU A 64 0.83 8.73 12.05
N GLY A 65 1.95 9.27 12.54
CA GLY A 65 3.03 8.50 13.17
C GLY A 65 2.59 7.48 14.23
N PRO A 66 1.73 7.84 15.20
CA PRO A 66 1.26 6.89 16.21
C PRO A 66 0.51 5.68 15.65
N TRP A 67 -0.17 5.83 14.50
CA TRP A 67 -0.80 4.70 13.82
C TRP A 67 0.26 3.84 13.13
N MET A 68 1.26 4.44 12.48
CA MET A 68 2.36 3.70 11.87
C MET A 68 3.16 2.86 12.88
N GLU A 69 3.41 3.39 14.08
CA GLU A 69 4.11 2.66 15.16
C GLU A 69 3.35 1.41 15.62
N ARG A 70 2.02 1.41 15.50
CA ARG A 70 1.17 0.27 15.87
C ARG A 70 1.04 -0.78 14.78
N LEU A 71 1.34 -0.43 13.53
CA LEU A 71 1.15 -1.30 12.37
C LEU A 71 1.89 -2.66 12.46
N PRO A 72 3.15 -2.74 12.96
CA PRO A 72 3.84 -4.02 13.11
C PRO A 72 3.10 -5.04 13.99
N GLY A 73 2.34 -4.57 14.99
CA GLY A 73 1.54 -5.44 15.87
C GLY A 73 0.40 -6.18 15.16
N TYR A 74 0.04 -5.75 13.95
CA TYR A 74 -1.02 -6.34 13.15
C TYR A 74 -0.49 -7.12 11.92
N TRP A 75 0.82 -7.36 11.82
CA TRP A 75 1.41 -7.97 10.62
C TRP A 75 0.79 -9.32 10.26
N ALA A 76 0.62 -10.21 11.24
CA ALA A 76 -0.01 -11.51 11.03
C ALA A 76 -1.45 -11.37 10.51
N ASP A 77 -2.22 -10.44 11.07
CA ASP A 77 -3.59 -10.16 10.65
C ASP A 77 -3.65 -9.60 9.22
N ILE A 78 -2.68 -8.75 8.84
CA ILE A 78 -2.55 -8.24 7.48
C ILE A 78 -2.27 -9.39 6.52
N MET A 79 -1.30 -10.26 6.81
CA MET A 79 -1.00 -11.43 5.97
C MET A 79 -2.22 -12.33 5.80
N GLU A 80 -3.03 -12.53 6.85
CA GLU A 80 -4.25 -13.32 6.79
C GLU A 80 -5.29 -12.74 5.81
N ILE A 81 -5.45 -11.41 5.76
CA ILE A 81 -6.32 -10.75 4.78
C ILE A 81 -5.85 -11.02 3.35
N TRP A 82 -4.53 -11.06 3.13
CA TRP A 82 -3.93 -11.42 1.85
C TRP A 82 -3.93 -12.93 1.57
N GLY A 83 -4.60 -13.74 2.41
CA GLY A 83 -4.76 -15.18 2.20
C GLY A 83 -3.64 -16.04 2.80
N GLY A 84 -2.76 -15.45 3.61
CA GLY A 84 -1.67 -16.11 4.33
C GLY A 84 -0.40 -16.28 3.51
N ASP A 85 0.71 -16.54 4.20
CA ASP A 85 2.06 -16.58 3.63
C ASP A 85 2.18 -17.51 2.42
N ALA A 86 1.60 -18.70 2.50
CA ALA A 86 1.64 -19.69 1.42
C ALA A 86 0.98 -19.19 0.13
N ARG A 87 -0.07 -18.37 0.23
CA ARG A 87 -0.74 -17.78 -0.93
C ARG A 87 0.01 -16.54 -1.44
N ILE A 88 0.53 -15.72 -0.53
CA ILE A 88 1.32 -14.53 -0.88
C ILE A 88 2.55 -14.90 -1.70
N GLN A 89 3.24 -15.98 -1.35
CA GLN A 89 4.41 -16.48 -2.10
C GLN A 89 4.07 -16.97 -3.52
N GLN A 90 2.79 -17.17 -3.83
CA GLN A 90 2.33 -17.60 -5.16
C GLN A 90 1.81 -16.42 -6.00
N TYR A 91 1.79 -15.20 -5.46
CA TYR A 91 1.34 -14.05 -6.25
C TYR A 91 2.32 -13.71 -7.38
N PRO A 92 1.82 -13.39 -8.58
CA PRO A 92 2.66 -12.95 -9.67
C PRO A 92 3.38 -11.65 -9.27
N LEU A 93 4.70 -11.64 -9.41
CA LEU A 93 5.52 -10.46 -9.08
C LEU A 93 5.32 -9.30 -10.07
N GLU A 94 4.93 -9.60 -11.31
CA GLU A 94 4.83 -8.63 -12.40
C GLU A 94 3.45 -7.98 -12.51
N GLU A 95 2.48 -8.40 -11.70
CA GLU A 95 1.09 -7.95 -11.81
C GLU A 95 0.57 -7.40 -10.48
N PRO A 96 -0.19 -6.29 -10.49
CA PRO A 96 -0.79 -5.75 -9.28
C PRO A 96 -1.86 -6.69 -8.74
N ILE A 97 -1.84 -6.91 -7.43
CA ILE A 97 -2.81 -7.77 -6.74
C ILE A 97 -3.90 -6.92 -6.10
N LEU A 98 -5.16 -7.20 -6.43
CA LEU A 98 -6.31 -6.51 -5.86
C LEU A 98 -6.79 -7.24 -4.58
N GLN A 99 -6.63 -6.60 -3.43
CA GLN A 99 -7.04 -7.13 -2.13
C GLN A 99 -8.52 -7.52 -2.08
N SER A 100 -9.38 -6.75 -2.75
CA SER A 100 -10.83 -6.98 -2.83
C SER A 100 -11.22 -8.27 -3.56
N GLN A 101 -10.31 -8.84 -4.36
CA GLN A 101 -10.50 -10.14 -5.01
C GLN A 101 -10.02 -11.32 -4.13
N ILE A 102 -9.32 -11.03 -3.04
CA ILE A 102 -8.77 -12.04 -2.12
C ILE A 102 -9.64 -12.16 -0.87
N ALA A 103 -9.97 -11.04 -0.24
CA ALA A 103 -10.83 -10.96 0.91
C ALA A 103 -12.06 -10.12 0.58
N ASP A 104 -13.23 -10.72 0.75
CA ASP A 104 -14.48 -9.96 0.66
C ASP A 104 -14.61 -8.98 1.85
N GLY A 105 -15.56 -8.05 1.74
CA GLY A 105 -15.78 -7.03 2.77
C GLY A 105 -16.15 -7.61 4.14
N ARG A 106 -16.69 -8.84 4.21
CA ARG A 106 -17.04 -9.50 5.48
C ARG A 106 -15.78 -10.01 6.17
N ARG A 107 -14.89 -10.69 5.44
CA ARG A 107 -13.60 -11.18 5.96
C ARG A 107 -12.73 -10.01 6.38
N LEU A 108 -12.70 -8.93 5.60
CA LEU A 108 -11.96 -7.72 5.95
C LEU A 108 -12.46 -7.14 7.29
N LYS A 109 -13.77 -6.93 7.45
CA LYS A 109 -14.36 -6.35 8.67
C LYS A 109 -14.24 -7.24 9.90
N ALA A 110 -14.10 -8.55 9.73
CA ALA A 110 -13.93 -9.50 10.83
C ALA A 110 -12.49 -9.56 11.35
N ASN A 111 -11.51 -9.02 10.60
CA ASN A 111 -10.11 -9.16 10.93
C ASN A 111 -9.65 -8.11 11.98
N PRO A 112 -8.80 -8.47 12.96
CA PRO A 112 -8.33 -7.57 14.02
C PRO A 112 -7.56 -6.33 13.52
N TYR A 113 -6.82 -6.43 12.41
CA TYR A 113 -6.20 -5.28 11.76
C TYR A 113 -7.24 -4.25 11.33
N TYR A 114 -8.34 -4.70 10.74
CA TYR A 114 -9.38 -3.79 10.27
C TYR A 114 -10.01 -3.02 11.44
N THR A 115 -10.41 -3.73 12.49
CA THR A 115 -11.14 -3.12 13.61
C THR A 115 -10.23 -2.33 14.56
N GLY A 116 -9.00 -2.80 14.79
CA GLY A 116 -8.08 -2.23 15.77
C GLY A 116 -7.14 -1.15 15.21
N TRP A 117 -6.80 -1.23 13.93
CA TRP A 117 -5.87 -0.31 13.27
C TRP A 117 -6.55 0.55 12.22
N PHE A 118 -7.27 -0.06 11.27
CA PHE A 118 -7.74 0.65 10.08
C PHE A 118 -8.99 1.52 10.32
N ALA A 119 -10.09 0.93 10.78
CA ALA A 119 -11.37 1.60 10.95
C ALA A 119 -11.32 2.85 11.88
N PRO A 120 -10.56 2.85 12.99
CA PRO A 120 -10.46 4.03 13.85
C PRO A 120 -9.88 5.29 13.18
N GLN A 121 -9.20 5.15 12.04
CA GLN A 121 -8.61 6.28 11.32
C GLN A 121 -9.63 7.04 10.44
N GLY A 122 -10.84 6.50 10.24
CA GLY A 122 -11.95 7.23 9.62
C GLY A 122 -11.87 7.43 8.11
N TYR A 123 -11.03 6.67 7.40
CA TYR A 123 -10.92 6.75 5.94
C TYR A 123 -12.11 6.12 5.18
N ILE A 124 -12.98 5.35 5.85
CA ILE A 124 -14.17 4.68 5.29
C ILE A 124 -15.36 4.82 6.24
#